data_AF-X1DNH8-F1
#
_entry.id   AF-X1DNH8-F1
#
_cell.length_a   1.000
_cell.length_b   1.000
_cell.length_c   1.000
_cell.angle_alpha   90.00
_cell.angle_beta   90.00
_cell.angle_gamma   90.00
#
_symmetry.space_group_name_H-M   'P 1'
#
loop_
_entity.id
_entity.type
_entity.pdbx_description
1 polymer ?
#
loop_
_entity_poly.entity_id
_entity_poly.type
_entity_poly.pdbx_seq_one_letter_code
_entity_poly.pdbx_strand_id
1 'polypeptide(L)' 'MFKLFALAGRIEIPPFLFGQPKTISARIILAEDYEGIITRDYGFIIAVVDVLDVGPGLIIPGNAN' A
#
# COMPACT_ATOMS: atom_id res chain seq x y z
N MET A 1 -5.45 -20.68 10.40
CA MET A 1 -5.60 -20.96 8.96
C MET A 1 -5.26 -19.67 8.22
N PHE A 2 -4.32 -19.70 7.28
CA PHE A 2 -3.95 -18.51 6.50
C PHE A 2 -4.76 -18.45 5.21
N LYS A 3 -5.08 -17.23 4.75
CA LYS A 3 -5.80 -16.97 3.50
C LYS A 3 -5.18 -15.78 2.80
N LEU A 4 -5.16 -15.83 1.47
CA LEU A 4 -4.80 -14.70 0.62
C LEU A 4 -6.06 -13.88 0.30
N PHE A 5 -5.95 -12.57 0.43
CA PHE A 5 -6.99 -11.61 0.08
C PHE A 5 -6.42 -10.60 -0.90
N ALA A 6 -7.20 -10.22 -1.90
CA ALA A 6 -6.91 -9.10 -2.77
C ALA A 6 -7.71 -7.89 -2.28
N LEU A 7 -7.01 -6.78 -2.00
CA LEU A 7 -7.59 -5.54 -1.51
C LEU A 7 -7.28 -4.40 -2.46
N ALA A 8 -8.19 -3.44 -2.54
CA ALA A 8 -7.98 -2.17 -3.24
C ALA A 8 -7.93 -1.04 -2.22
N GLY A 9 -6.91 -0.19 -2.31
CA GLY A 9 -6.68 0.91 -1.39
C GLY A 9 -6.15 2.15 -2.12
N ARG A 10 -6.22 3.29 -1.43
CA ARG A 10 -5.52 4.52 -1.84
C ARG A 10 -4.41 4.75 -0.83
N ILE A 11 -3.22 5.05 -1.33
CA ILE A 11 -2.03 5.35 -0.54
C ILE A 11 -1.44 6.67 -0.99
N GLU A 12 -0.77 7.36 -0.07
CA GLU A 12 0.04 8.53 -0.37
C GLU A 12 1.50 8.08 -0.47
N ILE A 13 2.16 8.41 -1.58
CA ILE A 13 3.57 8.07 -1.79
C ILE A 13 4.38 9.34 -1.49
N PRO A 14 5.25 9.34 -0.47
CA PRO A 14 6.08 10.49 -0.16
C PRO A 14 7.12 10.78 -1.26
N PRO A 15 7.61 12.03 -1.42
CA PRO A 15 8.37 12.41 -2.61
C PRO A 15 9.74 11.74 -2.68
N PHE A 16 10.30 11.37 -1.53
CA PHE A 16 11.58 10.65 -1.46
C PHE A 16 11.51 9.23 -2.04
N LEU A 17 10.31 8.66 -2.22
CA LEU A 17 10.10 7.36 -2.87
C LEU A 17 9.81 7.48 -4.38
N PHE A 18 9.81 8.68 -4.96
CA PHE A 18 9.54 8.88 -6.39
C PHE A 18 10.67 8.37 -7.30
N GLY A 19 11.87 8.18 -6.78
CA GLY A 19 13.01 7.65 -7.53
C GLY A 19 12.95 6.15 -7.83
N GLN A 20 11.93 5.45 -7.32
CA GLN A 20 11.78 4.00 -7.44
C GLN A 20 10.57 3.62 -8.32
N PRO A 21 10.52 2.40 -8.87
CA PRO A 21 9.33 1.90 -9.56
C PRO A 21 8.08 2.01 -8.67
N LYS A 22 6.97 2.47 -9.25
CA LYS A 22 5.71 2.70 -8.52
C LYS A 22 5.24 1.49 -7.71
N THR A 23 5.42 0.29 -8.25
CA THR A 23 5.06 -0.96 -7.57
C THR A 23 5.88 -1.20 -6.31
N ILE A 24 7.17 -0.83 -6.32
CA ILE A 24 8.05 -0.96 -5.16
C ILE A 24 7.65 0.06 -4.10
N SER A 25 7.50 1.33 -4.47
CA SER A 25 7.08 2.39 -3.55
C SER A 25 5.70 2.10 -2.95
N ALA A 26 4.76 1.63 -3.76
CA ALA A 26 3.43 1.24 -3.30
C ALA A 26 3.48 0.07 -2.33
N ARG A 27 4.30 -0.96 -2.61
CA ARG A 27 4.44 -2.11 -1.71
C ARG A 27 5.01 -1.71 -0.35
N ILE A 28 6.00 -0.81 -0.31
CA ILE A 28 6.59 -0.32 0.94
C ILE A 28 5.52 0.32 1.81
N ILE A 29 4.77 1.27 1.25
CA ILE A 29 3.72 1.99 1.98
C ILE A 29 2.59 1.05 2.39
N LEU A 30 2.13 0.16 1.50
CA LEU A 30 1.09 -0.82 1.82
C LEU A 30 1.54 -1.79 2.93
N ALA A 31 2.82 -2.19 2.95
CA ALA A 31 3.34 -3.05 4.01
C ALA A 31 3.31 -2.32 5.36
N GLU A 32 3.78 -1.07 5.41
CA GLU A 32 3.73 -0.23 6.61
C GLU A 32 2.30 0.01 7.10
N ASP A 33 1.35 0.23 6.19
CA ASP A 33 -0.03 0.57 6.50
C ASP A 33 -0.89 -0.64 6.91
N TYR A 34 -0.54 -1.86 6.51
CA TYR A 34 -1.40 -3.04 6.73
C TYR A 34 -0.76 -4.15 7.55
N GLU A 35 0.56 -4.35 7.51
CA GLU A 35 1.19 -5.44 8.24
C GLU A 35 1.07 -5.25 9.76
N GLY A 36 0.69 -6.32 10.47
CA GLY A 36 0.51 -6.28 11.91
C GLY A 36 -0.81 -5.70 12.41
N ILE A 37 -1.70 -5.25 11.52
CA ILE A 37 -3.01 -4.71 11.89
C ILE A 37 -4.04 -5.83 12.06
N ILE A 38 -4.91 -5.69 13.07
CA ILE A 38 -6.10 -6.52 13.26
C ILE A 38 -7.33 -5.77 12.74
N THR A 39 -8.04 -6.36 11.79
CA THR A 39 -9.31 -5.86 11.27
C THR A 39 -10.44 -6.84 11.59
N ARG A 40 -11.68 -6.32 11.68
CA ARG A 40 -12.87 -7.16 11.90
C ARG A 40 -13.19 -8.05 10.69
N ASP A 41 -12.87 -7.60 9.49
CA ASP A 41 -13.26 -8.27 8.25
C ASP A 41 -12.22 -9.32 7.81
N TYR A 42 -10.93 -9.06 8.08
CA TYR A 42 -9.82 -9.88 7.58
C TYR A 42 -9.01 -10.56 8.70
N GLY A 43 -9.25 -10.21 9.97
CA GLY A 43 -8.45 -10.70 11.09
C GLY A 43 -7.08 -10.03 11.14
N PHE A 44 -6.05 -10.78 11.54
CA PHE A 44 -4.67 -10.30 11.63
C PHE A 44 -3.98 -10.36 10.27
N ILE A 45 -3.54 -9.22 9.77
CA ILE A 45 -2.80 -9.12 8.51
C ILE A 45 -1.32 -9.37 8.79
N ILE A 46 -0.75 -10.36 8.09
CA ILE A 46 0.61 -10.85 8.34
C ILE A 46 1.62 -10.16 7.44
N ALA A 47 1.32 -10.13 6.13
CA ALA A 47 2.25 -9.65 5.11
C ALA A 47 1.51 -9.21 3.85
N VAL A 48 2.03 -8.18 3.19
CA VAL A 48 1.66 -7.81 1.82
C VAL A 48 2.54 -8.58 0.84
N VAL A 49 1.95 -9.52 0.11
CA VAL A 49 2.70 -10.47 -0.73
C VAL A 49 3.02 -9.90 -2.10
N ASP A 50 2.09 -9.18 -2.72
CA ASP A 50 2.24 -8.66 -4.07
C ASP A 50 1.37 -7.42 -4.32
N VAL A 51 1.76 -6.62 -5.31
CA VAL A 51 0.99 -5.46 -5.80
C VAL A 51 0.57 -5.75 -7.25
N LEU A 52 -0.71 -6.06 -7.41
CA LEU A 52 -1.25 -6.52 -8.70
C LEU A 52 -1.35 -5.40 -9.75
N ASP A 53 -1.78 -4.20 -9.33
CA ASP A 53 -1.93 -3.05 -10.21
C ASP A 53 -1.75 -1.74 -9.43
N VAL A 54 -1.20 -0.72 -10.10
CA VAL A 54 -1.05 0.64 -9.56
C VAL A 54 -1.56 1.62 -10.60
N GLY A 55 -2.73 2.21 -10.32
CA GLY A 55 -3.37 3.20 -11.16
C GLY A 55 -2.62 4.53 -11.26
N PRO A 56 -3.13 5.48 -12.07
CA PRO A 56 -2.58 6.82 -12.14
C PRO A 56 -2.71 7.53 -10.77
N GLY A 57 -1.59 8.09 -10.29
CA GLY A 57 -1.58 8.91 -9.08
C GLY A 57 -2.14 10.30 -9.35
N LEU A 58 -2.79 10.89 -8.34
CA LEU A 58 -3.23 12.28 -8.36
C LEU A 58 -2.26 13.11 -7.53
N ILE A 59 -1.67 14.15 -8.13
CA ILE A 59 -0.88 15.13 -7.38
C ILE A 59 -1.86 16.08 -6.68
N ILE A 60 -1.83 16.11 -5.35
CA ILE A 60 -2.68 16.99 -4.55
C ILE A 60 -1.94 18.34 -4.39
N PRO A 61 -2.40 19.43 -5.04
CA PRO A 61 -1.72 20.71 -4.96
C PRO A 61 -1.71 21.24 -3.52
N GLY A 62 -0.53 21.57 -3.00
CA GLY A 62 -0.37 22.06 -1.62
C GLY A 62 -0.14 20.99 -0.56
N ASN A 63 -0.22 19.70 -0.93
CA ASN A 63 0.36 18.62 -0.12
C ASN A 63 1.77 18.34 -0.63
N ALA A 64 2.77 18.48 0.24
CA ALA A 64 4.18 18.25 -0.08
C ALA A 64 4.64 16.82 0.25
N ASN A 65 3.71 15.97 0.70
CA ASN A 65 3.89 14.53 0.76
C ASN A 65 3.62 13.92 -0.61
#